data_AF-A0A645IAG9-F1
#
_entry.id   AF-A0A645IAG9-F1
#
_cell.length_a   1.000
_cell.length_b   1.000
_cell.length_c   1.000
_cell.angle_alpha   90.00
_cell.angle_beta   90.00
_cell.angle_gamma   90.00
#
_symmetry.space_group_name_H-M   'P 1'
#
loop_
_entity.id
_entity.type
_entity.pdbx_description
1 polymer ?
#
loop_
_entity_poly.entity_id
_entity_poly.type
_entity_poly.pdbx_seq_one_letter_code
_entity_poly.pdbx_strand_id
1 'polypeptide(L)'
;MLKGELDGVEAAKEIKERFEVPVVYLTAYSDSKILERVKETGPSGYIVKPFDEKDLHSNIEIALHRSRKEKEESEEKKRAKTKENKAEK
;
A
#
# COMPACT_ATOMS: atom_id res chain seq x y z
N MET A 1 -11.58 -6.36 -15.26
CA MET A 1 -11.35 -7.37 -14.21
C MET A 1 -10.21 -8.27 -14.67
N LEU A 2 -9.45 -8.85 -13.73
CA LEU A 2 -8.38 -9.78 -14.06
C LEU A 2 -8.97 -11.03 -14.74
N LYS A 3 -8.18 -11.69 -15.58
CA LYS A 3 -8.58 -12.98 -16.16
C LYS A 3 -8.37 -14.05 -15.09
N GLY A 4 -9.44 -14.58 -14.52
CA GLY A 4 -9.41 -15.62 -13.50
C GLY A 4 -10.38 -15.36 -12.35
N GLU A 5 -10.26 -16.17 -11.29
CA GLU A 5 -11.11 -16.09 -10.09
C GLU A 5 -10.70 -14.97 -9.13
N LEU A 6 -9.43 -14.54 -9.19
CA LEU A 6 -8.86 -13.50 -8.34
C LEU A 6 -9.23 -12.11 -8.89
N ASP A 7 -9.75 -11.22 -8.05
CA ASP A 7 -9.97 -9.83 -8.43
C ASP A 7 -8.78 -8.92 -8.04
N GLY A 8 -8.82 -7.66 -8.49
CA GLY A 8 -7.71 -6.72 -8.29
C GLY A 8 -7.44 -6.40 -6.82
N VAL A 9 -8.44 -6.53 -5.95
CA VAL A 9 -8.30 -6.31 -4.51
C VAL A 9 -7.59 -7.48 -3.85
N GLU A 10 -7.99 -8.73 -4.13
CA GLU A 10 -7.27 -9.90 -3.60
C GLU A 10 -5.83 -9.95 -4.12
N ALA A 11 -5.63 -9.69 -5.42
CA ALA A 11 -4.29 -9.65 -6.00
C ALA A 11 -3.40 -8.62 -5.32
N ALA A 12 -3.91 -7.41 -5.09
CA ALA A 12 -3.20 -6.36 -4.39
C ALA A 12 -2.84 -6.74 -2.94
N LYS A 13 -3.77 -7.40 -2.22
CA LYS A 13 -3.51 -7.89 -0.87
C LYS A 13 -2.37 -8.90 -0.86
N GLU A 14 -2.42 -9.90 -1.73
CA GLU A 14 -1.40 -10.95 -1.83
C GLU A 14 -0.03 -10.39 -2.23
N ILE A 15 0.01 -9.44 -3.17
CA ILE A 15 1.25 -8.76 -3.59
C ILE A 15 1.85 -7.97 -2.43
N LYS A 16 1.03 -7.21 -1.71
CA LYS A 16 1.50 -6.39 -0.59
C LYS A 16 2.04 -7.25 0.55
N GLU A 17 1.34 -8.32 0.91
CA GLU A 17 1.76 -9.25 1.97
C GLU A 17 3.06 -9.99 1.63
N ARG A 18 3.29 -10.32 0.36
CA ARG A 18 4.48 -11.07 -0.07
C ARG A 18 5.72 -10.22 -0.31
N PHE A 19 5.53 -9.01 -0.84
CA PHE A 19 6.64 -8.20 -1.34
C PHE A 19 6.85 -6.90 -0.56
N GLU A 20 5.93 -6.56 0.35
CA GLU A 20 5.99 -5.33 1.15
C GLU A 20 6.10 -4.06 0.27
N VAL A 21 5.44 -4.07 -0.90
CA VAL A 21 5.45 -2.97 -1.86
C VAL A 21 4.23 -2.06 -1.72
N PRO A 22 4.34 -0.75 -2.00
CA PRO A 22 3.19 0.14 -2.01
C PRO A 22 2.23 -0.21 -3.15
N VAL A 23 0.92 -0.15 -2.87
CA VAL A 23 -0.12 -0.42 -3.85
C VAL A 23 -1.00 0.81 -4.03
N VAL A 24 -1.20 1.21 -5.29
CA VAL A 24 -2.10 2.30 -5.68
C VAL A 24 -3.22 1.73 -6.53
N TYR A 25 -4.47 2.00 -6.16
CA TYR A 25 -5.64 1.50 -6.87
C TYR A 25 -6.13 2.49 -7.92
N LEU A 26 -6.45 2.02 -9.12
CA LEU A 26 -7.10 2.83 -10.15
C LEU A 26 -8.59 2.46 -10.24
N THR A 27 -9.49 3.39 -9.93
CA THR A 27 -10.92 3.13 -9.74
C THR A 27 -11.82 4.10 -10.51
N ALA A 28 -13.07 3.72 -10.77
CA ALA A 28 -14.11 4.60 -11.30
C ALA A 28 -15.04 5.15 -10.19
N TYR A 29 -14.74 4.88 -8.91
CA TYR A 29 -15.53 5.22 -7.71
C TYR A 29 -16.99 4.76 -7.65
N SER A 30 -17.50 4.08 -8.68
CA SER A 30 -18.91 3.74 -8.81
C SER A 30 -19.42 2.64 -7.88
N ASP A 31 -18.55 1.99 -7.09
CA ASP A 31 -18.93 0.88 -6.22
C ASP A 31 -18.36 1.06 -4.80
N SER A 32 -19.24 1.40 -3.86
CA SER A 32 -18.91 1.59 -2.45
C SER A 32 -18.40 0.32 -1.77
N LYS A 33 -18.84 -0.87 -2.21
CA LYS A 33 -18.37 -2.16 -1.65
C LYS A 33 -16.92 -2.42 -2.03
N ILE A 34 -16.54 -2.06 -3.27
CA ILE A 34 -15.13 -2.16 -3.70
C ILE A 34 -14.26 -1.21 -2.88
N LEU A 35 -14.73 0.01 -2.58
CA LEU A 35 -13.96 0.96 -1.77
C LEU A 35 -13.71 0.47 -0.35
N GLU A 36 -14.68 -0.20 0.26
CA GLU A 36 -14.51 -0.80 1.58
C GLU A 36 -13.44 -1.90 1.55
N ARG A 37 -13.53 -2.84 0.61
CA ARG A 37 -12.53 -3.91 0.42
C ARG A 37 -11.14 -3.36 0.11
N VAL A 38 -11.04 -2.30 -0.69
CA VAL A 38 -9.78 -1.61 -0.99
C VAL A 38 -9.18 -1.00 0.27
N LYS A 39 -9.98 -0.36 1.15
CA LYS A 39 -9.45 0.24 2.38
C LYS A 39 -8.82 -0.78 3.31
N GLU A 40 -9.40 -1.99 3.39
CA GLU A 40 -8.88 -3.08 4.23
C GLU A 40 -7.48 -3.54 3.82
N THR A 41 -7.05 -3.31 2.58
CA THR A 41 -5.69 -3.66 2.15
C THR A 41 -4.64 -2.63 2.57
N GLY A 42 -5.06 -1.50 3.16
CA GLY A 42 -4.19 -0.38 3.54
C GLY A 42 -3.46 0.21 2.33
N PRO A 43 -4.18 0.72 1.31
CA PRO A 43 -3.58 1.17 0.07
C PRO A 43 -2.69 2.38 0.30
N SER A 44 -1.61 2.50 -0.49
CA SER A 44 -0.73 3.67 -0.47
C SER A 44 -1.34 4.86 -1.21
N GLY A 45 -2.35 4.61 -2.06
CA GLY A 45 -3.11 5.65 -2.76
C GLY A 45 -4.25 5.11 -3.61
N TYR A 46 -5.04 6.03 -4.15
CA TYR A 46 -6.12 5.76 -5.10
C TYR A 46 -6.11 6.84 -6.19
N ILE A 47 -6.41 6.43 -7.42
CA ILE A 47 -6.51 7.30 -8.59
C ILE A 47 -7.87 7.05 -9.23
N VAL A 48 -8.56 8.13 -9.59
CA VAL A 48 -9.89 8.09 -10.19
C VAL A 48 -9.77 8.16 -11.68
N LYS A 49 -10.65 7.46 -12.40
CA LYS A 49 -10.78 7.63 -13.85
C LYS A 49 -11.84 8.71 -14.19
N PRO A 50 -11.60 9.53 -15.23
CA PRO A 50 -10.32 9.68 -15.95
C PRO A 50 -9.28 10.42 -15.08
N PHE A 51 -8.01 10.12 -15.30
CA PHE A 51 -6.86 10.81 -14.70
C PHE A 51 -5.97 11.36 -15.81
N ASP A 52 -5.16 12.36 -15.47
CA ASP A 52 -4.06 12.78 -16.34
C ASP A 52 -2.72 12.17 -15.89
N GLU A 53 -1.72 12.27 -16.77
CA GLU A 53 -0.39 11.69 -16.52
C GLU A 53 0.34 12.32 -15.34
N LYS A 54 0.10 13.61 -15.06
CA LYS A 54 0.75 14.34 -13.95
C LYS A 54 0.18 13.87 -12.61
N ASP A 55 -1.12 13.67 -12.54
CA ASP A 55 -1.80 13.12 -11.38
C ASP A 55 -1.33 11.69 -11.09
N LEU A 56 -1.20 10.86 -12.14
CA LEU A 56 -0.66 9.50 -12.00
C LEU A 56 0.77 9.53 -11.44
N HIS A 57 1.65 10.32 -12.05
CA HIS A 57 3.05 10.42 -11.63
C HIS A 57 3.18 10.88 -10.17
N SER A 58 2.47 11.95 -9.81
CA SER A 58 2.50 12.52 -8.46
C SER A 58 2.02 11.52 -7.41
N ASN A 59 0.96 10.76 -7.70
CA ASN A 59 0.45 9.74 -6.78
C ASN A 59 1.44 8.58 -6.59
N ILE A 60 2.14 8.16 -7.65
CA ILE A 60 3.18 7.13 -7.55
C ILE A 60 4.35 7.62 -6.69
N GLU A 61 4.82 8.85 -6.90
CA GLU A 61 5.91 9.43 -6.11
C GLU A 61 5.55 9.51 -4.62
N ILE A 62 4.35 9.96 -4.29
CA ILE A 62 3.85 10.03 -2.91
C ILE A 62 3.78 8.64 -2.29
N ALA A 63 3.28 7.65 -3.02
CA ALA A 63 3.17 6.27 -2.53
C ALA A 63 4.55 5.66 -2.24
N LEU A 64 5.53 5.87 -3.13
CA LEU A 64 6.91 5.42 -2.94
C LEU A 64 7.58 6.11 -1.75
N HIS A 65 7.40 7.43 -1.61
CA HIS A 65 7.96 8.20 -0.49
C HIS A 65 7.42 7.72 0.86
N ARG A 66 6.10 7.51 0.96
CA ARG A 66 5.46 6.98 2.17
C ARG A 66 5.98 5.59 2.53
N SER A 67 6.05 4.69 1.56
CA SER A 67 6.56 3.33 1.79
C SER A 67 8.02 3.32 2.29
N ARG A 68 8.88 4.20 1.76
CA ARG A 68 10.26 4.34 2.26
C ARG A 68 10.30 4.80 3.71
N LYS A 69 9.53 5.83 4.07
CA LYS A 69 9.44 6.34 5.44
C LYS A 69 8.93 5.28 6.42
N GLU A 70 7.85 4.58 6.06
CA GLU A 70 7.29 3.51 6.89
C GLU A 70 8.31 2.40 7.16
N LYS A 71 9.09 2.04 6.13
CA LYS A 71 10.16 1.05 6.26
C LYS A 71 11.27 1.54 7.19
N GLU A 72 11.74 2.77 7.03
CA GLU A 72 12.74 3.40 7.90
C GLU A 72 12.29 3.40 9.37
N GLU A 73 11.07 3.87 9.64
CA GLU A 73 10.49 3.89 10.98
C GLU A 73 10.34 2.49 11.59
N SER A 74 9.95 1.49 10.77
CA SER A 74 9.83 0.11 11.23
C SER A 74 11.18 -0.47 11.64
N GLU A 75 12.24 -0.17 10.89
CA GLU A 75 13.60 -0.62 11.16
C GLU A 75 14.19 0.07 12.40
N GLU A 76 13.92 1.36 12.59
CA GLU A 76 14.31 2.10 13.79
C GLU A 76 13.66 1.51 15.06
N LYS A 77 12.34 1.24 15.01
CA LYS A 77 11.60 0.62 16.12
C LYS A 77 12.14 -0.77 16.45
N LYS A 78 12.44 -1.60 15.45
CA LYS A 78 13.06 -2.92 15.64
C LYS A 78 14.44 -2.80 16.31
N ARG A 79 15.26 -1.82 15.89
CA ARG A 79 16.59 -1.57 16.45
C ARG A 79 16.52 -1.10 17.91
N ALA A 80 15.58 -0.21 18.25
CA ALA A 80 15.37 0.27 19.61
C ALA A 80 14.98 -0.87 20.56
N LYS A 81 13.98 -1.67 20.19
CA LYS A 81 13.50 -2.80 21.00
C LYS A 81 14.56 -3.89 21.22
N THR A 82 15.45 -4.09 20.23
CA THR A 82 16.57 -5.03 20.36
C THR A 82 17.61 -4.56 21.38
N LYS A 83 17.80 -3.24 21.53
CA LYS A 83 18.75 -2.67 22.50
C LYS A 83 18.20 -2.75 23.93
N GLU A 84 16.92 -2.45 24.13
CA GLU A 84 16.23 -2.56 25.43
C GLU A 84 16.29 -3.99 25.98
N ASN A 85 15.92 -4.99 25.17
CA ASN A 85 15.96 -6.41 25.57
C ASN A 85 17.36 -6.94 25.91
N LYS A 86 18.43 -6.27 25.45
CA LYS A 86 19.83 -6.59 25.78
C LYS A 86 20.32 -5.88 27.03
N ALA A 87 19.71 -4.77 27.43
CA ALA A 87 20.09 -4.02 28.62
C ALA A 87 19.41 -4.57 29.89
N GLU A 88 18.29 -5.28 29.74
CA GLU A 88 17.57 -5.95 30.84
C GLU A 88 18.05 -7.39 31.11
N LYS A 89 19.04 -7.88 30.36
CA LYS A 89 19.72 -9.18 30.55
C LYS A 89 21.16 -8.97 30.99
#